data_AF-A0AA39CML5-F1
#
_entry.id   AF-A0AA39CML5-F1
#
_cell.length_a   1.000
_cell.length_b   1.000
_cell.length_c   1.000
_cell.angle_alpha   90.00
_cell.angle_beta   90.00
_cell.angle_gamma   90.00
#
_symmetry.space_group_name_H-M   'P 1'
#
loop_
_entity.id
_entity.type
_entity.pdbx_description
1 polymer ?
#
loop_
_entity_poly.entity_id
_entity_poly.type
_entity_poly.pdbx_seq_one_letter_code
_entity_poly.pdbx_strand_id
1 'polypeptide(L)'
;MEQLYDLQSSSVEFFYATNDIFMLGPGFADQFHTTLLQCFEFSPGFLRDSYQAMFSALIWARHQATSFDQVDISRGALSLRRLRTFSVNNLRDAVAVFSLGPTLAAFDVLTRCLGSVTILRHSLSMVQEWYPTLASSPGLDPIVISPIFWDTAHCLVWREVPVLRYRVRDPHAVDRVAGLCTTLLPFLYDLCVASNKWRDTKEAQYAAAIKEVEKKILCWSPVFNTKFNKSFSRQEILAMTAHAAMHRTAALLIVHRLFNPIGTADDVAEAYATDIIARLQGYLTMAGQDEKLQHTALPMFLAGLEIPNLAEEAWMRLSLLKAPSICLRKLSAAVDFVWKQRYKGFSGFLLDLLETGLDFVVIP
;
A
#
# COMPACT_ATOMS: atom_id res chain seq x y z
N MET A 1 -9.56 -26.36 7.78
CA MET A 1 -9.06 -25.30 6.89
C MET A 1 -9.79 -25.29 5.55
N GLU A 2 -9.88 -26.40 4.80
CA GLU A 2 -10.60 -26.43 3.50
C GLU A 2 -12.08 -26.01 3.60
N GLN A 3 -12.83 -26.54 4.57
CA GLN A 3 -14.24 -26.13 4.76
C GLN A 3 -14.42 -24.63 5.07
N LEU A 4 -13.46 -24.01 5.76
CA LEU A 4 -13.50 -22.56 6.04
C LEU A 4 -13.13 -21.73 4.81
N TYR A 5 -12.23 -22.25 3.97
CA TYR A 5 -11.89 -21.64 2.68
C TYR A 5 -13.07 -21.70 1.70
N ASP A 6 -13.79 -22.82 1.67
CA ASP A 6 -15.01 -22.95 0.86
C ASP A 6 -16.09 -22.00 1.36
N LEU A 7 -16.24 -21.83 2.68
CA LEU A 7 -17.17 -20.87 3.28
C LEU A 7 -16.83 -19.42 2.91
N GLN A 8 -15.55 -19.06 2.86
CA GLN A 8 -15.10 -17.75 2.37
C GLN A 8 -15.54 -17.50 0.93
N SER A 9 -15.57 -18.53 0.09
CA SER A 9 -15.96 -18.41 -1.32
C SER A 9 -17.47 -18.25 -1.49
N SER A 10 -18.28 -18.61 -0.49
CA SER A 10 -19.75 -18.59 -0.55
C SER A 10 -20.42 -17.50 0.30
N SER A 11 -19.67 -16.77 1.14
CA SER A 11 -20.22 -15.75 2.04
C SER A 11 -19.38 -14.48 2.04
N VAL A 12 -19.98 -13.36 1.58
CA VAL A 12 -19.33 -12.03 1.58
C VAL A 12 -19.01 -11.57 3.01
N GLU A 13 -19.86 -11.89 3.98
CA GLU A 13 -19.63 -11.53 5.39
C GLU A 13 -18.40 -12.25 5.95
N PHE A 14 -18.29 -13.56 5.71
CA PHE A 14 -17.13 -14.32 6.15
C PHE A 14 -15.87 -13.93 5.37
N PHE A 15 -16.01 -13.63 4.08
CA PHE A 15 -14.94 -13.08 3.26
C PHE A 15 -14.42 -11.77 3.84
N TYR A 16 -15.29 -10.83 4.20
CA TYR A 16 -14.90 -9.56 4.82
C TYR A 16 -14.20 -9.79 6.15
N ALA A 17 -14.78 -10.58 7.06
CA ALA A 17 -14.18 -10.86 8.37
C ALA A 17 -12.76 -11.46 8.27
N THR A 18 -12.47 -12.19 7.19
CA THR A 18 -11.15 -12.76 6.94
C THR A 18 -10.20 -11.78 6.23
N ASN A 19 -10.71 -10.98 5.28
CA ASN A 19 -9.90 -10.17 4.37
C ASN A 19 -9.97 -8.67 4.65
N ASP A 20 -10.58 -8.24 5.78
CA ASP A 20 -10.78 -6.83 6.11
C ASP A 20 -9.49 -6.00 5.99
N ILE A 21 -8.30 -6.57 6.26
CA ILE A 21 -7.00 -5.88 6.20
C ILE A 21 -6.64 -5.37 4.81
N PHE A 22 -7.38 -5.78 3.79
CA PHE A 22 -7.19 -5.40 2.39
C PHE A 22 -8.25 -4.39 1.92
N MET A 23 -9.03 -3.82 2.85
CA MET A 23 -10.20 -2.99 2.54
C MET A 23 -10.37 -1.89 3.59
N LEU A 24 -10.55 -0.64 3.15
CA LEU A 24 -10.87 0.50 4.03
C LEU A 24 -12.23 0.39 4.73
N GLY A 25 -13.06 -0.59 4.36
CA GLY A 25 -14.35 -0.86 4.98
C GLY A 25 -15.17 -1.96 4.32
N PRO A 26 -16.33 -2.33 4.91
CA PRO A 26 -17.17 -3.42 4.45
C PRO A 26 -17.84 -3.19 3.09
N GLY A 27 -18.06 -1.94 2.68
CA GLY A 27 -18.66 -1.60 1.39
C GLY A 27 -17.85 -2.05 0.18
N PHE A 28 -16.56 -2.37 0.38
CA PHE A 28 -15.67 -2.90 -0.67
C PHE A 28 -15.71 -4.43 -0.81
N ALA A 29 -16.31 -5.14 0.15
CA ALA A 29 -16.22 -6.60 0.23
C ALA A 29 -16.87 -7.30 -0.95
N ASP A 30 -18.06 -6.85 -1.36
CA ASP A 30 -18.83 -7.49 -2.43
C ASP A 30 -18.10 -7.44 -3.78
N GLN A 31 -17.64 -6.25 -4.17
CA GLN A 31 -16.89 -6.08 -5.42
C GLN A 31 -15.56 -6.84 -5.38
N PHE A 32 -14.84 -6.78 -4.26
CA PHE A 32 -13.57 -7.48 -4.14
C PHE A 32 -13.74 -9.01 -4.19
N HIS A 33 -14.72 -9.54 -3.45
CA HIS A 33 -15.04 -10.96 -3.45
C HIS A 33 -15.41 -11.45 -4.86
N THR A 34 -16.33 -10.74 -5.53
CA THR A 34 -16.74 -11.06 -6.91
C THR A 34 -15.56 -11.03 -7.88
N THR A 35 -14.67 -10.04 -7.76
CA THR A 35 -13.48 -9.93 -8.62
C THR A 35 -12.53 -11.11 -8.41
N LEU A 36 -12.29 -11.52 -7.16
CA LEU A 36 -11.42 -12.67 -6.88
C LEU A 36 -11.99 -13.99 -7.37
N LEU A 37 -13.32 -14.19 -7.27
CA LEU A 37 -14.00 -15.35 -7.84
C LEU A 37 -13.86 -15.39 -9.36
N GLN A 38 -14.08 -14.26 -10.04
CA GLN A 38 -13.88 -14.16 -11.49
C GLN A 38 -12.42 -14.47 -11.90
N CYS A 39 -11.44 -13.95 -11.15
CA CYS A 39 -10.03 -14.28 -11.39
C CYS A 39 -9.78 -15.78 -11.23
N PHE A 40 -10.34 -16.37 -10.17
CA PHE A 40 -10.23 -17.80 -9.90
C PHE A 40 -10.83 -18.64 -11.03
N GLU A 41 -12.01 -18.28 -11.54
CA GLU A 41 -12.65 -18.96 -12.67
C GLU A 41 -11.79 -18.93 -13.94
N PHE A 42 -11.06 -17.84 -14.19
CA PHE A 42 -10.15 -17.76 -15.34
C PHE A 42 -8.96 -18.70 -15.26
N SER A 43 -8.41 -18.94 -14.05
CA SER A 43 -7.25 -19.82 -13.90
C SER A 43 -7.19 -20.52 -12.52
N PRO A 44 -8.07 -21.51 -12.26
CA PRO A 44 -8.15 -22.16 -10.95
C PRO A 44 -6.85 -22.87 -10.56
N GLY A 45 -6.23 -23.56 -11.53
CA GLY A 45 -4.99 -24.30 -11.31
C GLY A 45 -3.79 -23.39 -10.99
N PHE A 46 -3.84 -22.12 -11.40
CA PHE A 46 -2.79 -21.16 -11.14
C PHE A 46 -2.96 -20.47 -9.79
N LEU A 47 -4.20 -20.16 -9.39
CA LEU A 47 -4.51 -19.32 -8.22
C LEU A 47 -4.83 -20.08 -6.93
N ARG A 48 -5.23 -21.36 -7.02
CA ARG A 48 -5.69 -22.15 -5.85
C ARG A 48 -4.68 -22.17 -4.71
N ASP A 49 -3.44 -22.54 -4.98
CA ASP A 49 -2.43 -22.72 -3.94
C ASP A 49 -2.08 -21.39 -3.25
N SER A 50 -2.03 -20.28 -4.00
CA SER A 50 -1.79 -18.95 -3.43
C SER A 50 -2.96 -18.43 -2.59
N TYR A 51 -4.20 -18.63 -3.03
CA TYR A 51 -5.37 -18.19 -2.27
C TYR A 51 -5.50 -18.97 -0.97
N GLN A 52 -5.27 -20.29 -1.01
CA GLN A 52 -5.22 -21.12 0.20
C GLN A 52 -4.09 -20.72 1.13
N ALA A 53 -2.88 -20.47 0.61
CA ALA A 53 -1.75 -20.03 1.43
C ALA A 53 -2.02 -18.68 2.11
N MET A 54 -2.58 -17.72 1.36
CA MET A 54 -3.01 -16.42 1.90
C MET A 54 -4.06 -16.60 2.99
N PHE A 55 -5.10 -17.40 2.74
CA PHE A 55 -6.14 -17.69 3.72
C PHE A 55 -5.55 -18.25 5.03
N SER A 56 -4.70 -19.28 4.93
CA SER A 56 -4.01 -19.86 6.09
C SER A 56 -3.17 -18.82 6.85
N ALA A 57 -2.45 -17.94 6.13
CA ALA A 57 -1.67 -16.87 6.74
C ALA A 57 -2.54 -15.81 7.46
N LEU A 58 -3.70 -15.46 6.90
CA LEU A 58 -4.63 -14.52 7.53
C LEU A 58 -5.24 -15.09 8.82
N ILE A 59 -5.69 -16.34 8.78
CA ILE A 59 -6.24 -17.02 9.97
C ILE A 59 -5.18 -17.10 11.06
N TRP A 60 -3.95 -17.47 10.69
CA TRP A 60 -2.80 -17.46 11.60
C TRP A 60 -2.58 -16.06 12.21
N ALA A 61 -2.46 -15.01 11.40
CA ALA A 61 -2.15 -13.67 11.87
C ALA A 61 -3.26 -13.04 12.72
N ARG A 62 -4.53 -13.40 12.46
CA ARG A 62 -5.69 -12.93 13.22
C ARG A 62 -5.87 -13.66 14.55
N HIS A 63 -5.76 -14.98 14.55
CA HIS A 63 -6.16 -15.77 15.70
C HIS A 63 -4.99 -16.32 16.50
N GLN A 64 -3.76 -16.28 15.95
CA GLN A 64 -2.63 -17.04 16.46
C GLN A 64 -3.00 -18.53 16.68
N ALA A 65 -3.97 -19.02 15.91
CA ALA A 65 -4.63 -20.30 16.14
C ALA A 65 -3.82 -21.50 15.62
N THR A 66 -2.78 -21.24 14.83
CA THR A 66 -1.88 -22.25 14.24
C THR A 66 -0.43 -21.91 14.56
N SER A 67 0.46 -22.91 14.59
CA SER A 67 1.89 -22.63 14.67
C SER A 67 2.38 -22.05 13.34
N PHE A 68 3.43 -21.21 13.37
CA PHE A 68 3.99 -20.64 12.14
C PHE A 68 4.44 -21.72 11.14
N ASP A 69 4.93 -22.86 11.64
CA ASP A 69 5.32 -24.02 10.83
C ASP A 69 4.14 -24.66 10.06
N GLN A 70 2.91 -24.38 10.49
CA GLN A 70 1.67 -24.82 9.84
C GLN A 70 1.09 -23.77 8.87
N VAL A 71 1.70 -22.59 8.75
CA VAL A 71 1.40 -21.70 7.63
C VAL A 71 1.88 -22.41 6.36
N ASP A 72 1.05 -22.42 5.31
CA ASP A 72 1.29 -23.14 4.05
C ASP A 72 2.44 -22.52 3.21
N ILE A 73 3.64 -22.38 3.78
CA ILE A 73 4.84 -21.81 3.14
C ILE A 73 5.21 -22.60 1.89
N SER A 74 5.02 -23.92 1.89
CA SER A 74 5.26 -24.77 0.72
C SER A 74 4.35 -24.42 -0.46
N ARG A 75 3.06 -24.13 -0.20
CA ARG A 75 2.12 -23.65 -1.23
C ARG A 75 2.50 -22.26 -1.74
N GLY A 76 2.87 -21.36 -0.83
CA GLY A 76 3.40 -20.03 -1.19
C GLY A 76 4.63 -20.11 -2.11
N ALA A 77 5.60 -20.97 -1.76
CA ALA A 77 6.82 -21.19 -2.54
C ALA A 77 6.53 -21.84 -3.91
N LEU A 78 5.59 -22.79 -3.98
CA LEU A 78 5.16 -23.39 -5.24
C LEU A 78 4.53 -22.35 -6.17
N SER A 79 3.62 -21.52 -5.64
CA SER A 79 2.99 -20.42 -6.38
C SER A 79 4.01 -19.38 -6.84
N LEU A 80 5.00 -19.05 -6.03
CA LEU A 80 6.10 -18.16 -6.43
C LEU A 80 6.94 -18.75 -7.57
N ARG A 81 7.24 -20.06 -7.50
CA ARG A 81 7.91 -20.76 -8.60
C ARG A 81 7.08 -20.71 -9.88
N ARG A 82 5.76 -20.91 -9.78
CA ARG A 82 4.84 -20.82 -10.93
C ARG A 82 4.88 -19.43 -11.54
N LEU A 83 4.74 -18.37 -10.74
CA LEU A 83 4.81 -16.98 -11.21
C LEU A 83 6.11 -16.74 -12.00
N ARG A 84 7.26 -17.15 -11.44
CA ARG A 84 8.58 -16.95 -12.07
C ARG A 84 8.75 -17.65 -13.43
N THR A 85 8.07 -18.77 -13.64
CA THR A 85 8.18 -19.57 -14.88
C THR A 85 7.02 -19.34 -15.85
N PHE A 86 6.04 -18.53 -15.48
CA PHE A 86 4.83 -18.33 -16.26
C PHE A 86 5.07 -17.33 -17.40
N SER A 87 4.35 -17.48 -18.50
CA SER A 87 4.39 -16.56 -19.64
C SER A 87 2.96 -16.10 -19.94
N VAL A 88 2.77 -14.79 -20.05
CA VAL A 88 1.46 -14.19 -20.28
C VAL A 88 1.19 -14.12 -21.77
N ASN A 89 0.29 -14.97 -22.28
CA ASN A 89 0.01 -15.06 -23.71
C ASN A 89 -1.33 -14.44 -24.11
N ASN A 90 -2.20 -14.19 -23.14
CA ASN A 90 -3.54 -13.67 -23.38
C ASN A 90 -4.05 -12.83 -22.19
N LEU A 91 -5.20 -12.19 -22.35
CA LEU A 91 -5.79 -11.34 -21.32
C LEU A 91 -6.16 -12.11 -20.03
N ARG A 92 -6.60 -13.38 -20.12
CA ARG A 92 -6.94 -14.18 -18.94
C ARG A 92 -5.69 -14.52 -18.13
N ASP A 93 -4.59 -14.85 -18.80
CA ASP A 93 -3.28 -15.03 -18.18
C ASP A 93 -2.87 -13.75 -17.43
N ALA A 94 -3.09 -12.58 -18.05
CA ALA A 94 -2.75 -11.29 -17.45
C ALA A 94 -3.59 -11.00 -16.20
N VAL A 95 -4.91 -11.28 -16.23
CA VAL A 95 -5.79 -11.17 -15.05
C VAL A 95 -5.31 -12.11 -13.94
N ALA A 96 -4.96 -13.35 -14.28
CA ALA A 96 -4.46 -14.32 -13.32
C ALA A 96 -3.15 -13.86 -12.65
N VAL A 97 -2.22 -13.27 -13.41
CA VAL A 97 -0.98 -12.70 -12.85
C VAL A 97 -1.25 -11.47 -11.99
N PHE A 98 -2.17 -10.58 -12.40
CA PHE A 98 -2.58 -9.42 -11.60
C PHE A 98 -3.25 -9.80 -10.28
N SER A 99 -3.88 -10.97 -10.21
CA SER A 99 -4.36 -11.51 -8.94
C SER A 99 -3.24 -12.19 -8.14
N LEU A 100 -2.49 -13.11 -8.78
CA LEU A 100 -1.48 -13.94 -8.11
C LEU A 100 -0.37 -13.11 -7.46
N GLY A 101 0.22 -12.17 -8.22
CA GLY A 101 1.39 -11.41 -7.79
C GLY A 101 1.17 -10.63 -6.50
N PRO A 102 0.15 -9.75 -6.45
CA PRO A 102 -0.19 -9.01 -5.24
C PRO A 102 -0.60 -9.92 -4.07
N THR A 103 -1.29 -11.04 -4.32
CA THR A 103 -1.56 -12.04 -3.27
C THR A 103 -0.26 -12.62 -2.70
N LEU A 104 0.69 -13.00 -3.54
CA LEU A 104 1.98 -13.52 -3.08
C LEU A 104 2.83 -12.45 -2.37
N ALA A 105 2.79 -11.22 -2.85
CA ALA A 105 3.47 -10.10 -2.20
C ALA A 105 2.90 -9.85 -0.79
N ALA A 106 1.57 -9.83 -0.66
CA ALA A 106 0.90 -9.68 0.63
C ALA A 106 1.18 -10.89 1.55
N PHE A 107 1.22 -12.11 1.00
CA PHE A 107 1.58 -13.31 1.76
C PHE A 107 3.01 -13.19 2.32
N ASP A 108 3.96 -12.72 1.51
CA ASP A 108 5.32 -12.46 1.98
C ASP A 108 5.33 -11.40 3.09
N VAL A 109 4.62 -10.27 2.95
CA VAL A 109 4.51 -9.22 3.99
C VAL A 109 4.04 -9.79 5.33
N LEU A 110 3.06 -10.70 5.31
CA LEU A 110 2.49 -11.32 6.51
C LEU A 110 3.44 -12.35 7.16
N THR A 111 4.31 -12.98 6.38
CA THR A 111 5.06 -14.16 6.83
C THR A 111 6.56 -13.93 7.01
N ARG A 112 7.25 -13.35 6.03
CA ARG A 112 8.73 -13.18 6.05
C ARG A 112 9.18 -11.76 5.76
N CYS A 113 8.45 -11.03 4.92
CA CYS A 113 8.71 -9.67 4.48
C CYS A 113 10.15 -9.51 3.95
N LEU A 114 10.48 -10.30 2.92
CA LEU A 114 11.81 -10.32 2.31
C LEU A 114 11.79 -9.98 0.82
N GLY A 115 10.70 -10.27 0.12
CA GLY A 115 10.66 -10.20 -1.34
C GLY A 115 9.37 -9.61 -1.90
N SER A 116 8.45 -9.15 -1.04
CA SER A 116 7.11 -8.69 -1.43
C SER A 116 7.11 -7.68 -2.57
N VAL A 117 7.98 -6.66 -2.52
CA VAL A 117 8.10 -5.65 -3.58
C VAL A 117 8.66 -6.24 -4.87
N THR A 118 9.65 -7.13 -4.78
CA THR A 118 10.20 -7.80 -5.97
C THR A 118 9.14 -8.67 -6.64
N ILE A 119 8.36 -9.43 -5.86
CA ILE A 119 7.25 -10.25 -6.35
C ILE A 119 6.21 -9.36 -7.03
N LEU A 120 5.81 -8.27 -6.37
CA LEU A 120 4.84 -7.30 -6.86
C LEU A 120 5.30 -6.71 -8.20
N ARG A 121 6.50 -6.13 -8.24
CA ARG A 121 7.06 -5.49 -9.44
C ARG A 121 7.26 -6.47 -10.60
N HIS A 122 7.69 -7.70 -10.30
CA HIS A 122 7.79 -8.76 -11.31
C HIS A 122 6.42 -9.08 -11.91
N SER A 123 5.38 -9.22 -11.09
CA SER A 123 4.03 -9.48 -11.61
C SER A 123 3.49 -8.31 -12.45
N LEU A 124 3.75 -7.06 -12.04
CA LEU A 124 3.34 -5.87 -12.78
C LEU A 124 4.07 -5.74 -14.13
N SER A 125 5.34 -6.16 -14.22
CA SER A 125 6.09 -6.10 -15.47
C SER A 125 5.62 -7.16 -16.46
N MET A 126 5.26 -8.36 -15.99
CA MET A 126 4.70 -9.44 -16.82
C MET A 126 3.40 -9.05 -17.54
N VAL A 127 2.63 -8.13 -16.97
CA VAL A 127 1.30 -7.72 -17.47
C VAL A 127 1.29 -6.33 -18.10
N GLN A 128 2.46 -5.69 -18.25
CA GLN A 128 2.58 -4.31 -18.70
C GLN A 128 1.95 -4.05 -20.07
N GLU A 129 2.09 -4.99 -21.02
CA GLU A 129 1.50 -4.90 -22.36
C GLU A 129 -0.03 -4.99 -22.33
N TRP A 130 -0.58 -5.74 -21.36
CA TRP A 130 -2.02 -5.95 -21.19
C TRP A 130 -2.69 -4.87 -20.34
N TYR A 131 -1.90 -4.07 -19.62
CA TYR A 131 -2.38 -3.05 -18.70
C TYR A 131 -3.39 -2.06 -19.33
N PRO A 132 -3.22 -1.54 -20.56
CA PRO A 132 -4.21 -0.66 -21.18
C PRO A 132 -5.62 -1.25 -21.20
N THR A 133 -5.74 -2.53 -21.58
CA THR A 133 -7.02 -3.25 -21.65
C THR A 133 -7.59 -3.51 -20.27
N LEU A 134 -6.74 -3.91 -19.32
CA LEU A 134 -7.15 -4.19 -17.94
C LEU A 134 -7.65 -2.93 -17.23
N ALA A 135 -6.94 -1.81 -17.39
CA ALA A 135 -7.32 -0.51 -16.83
C ALA A 135 -8.66 0.02 -17.38
N SER A 136 -9.06 -0.41 -18.59
CA SER A 136 -10.35 -0.05 -19.17
C SER A 136 -11.53 -0.81 -18.56
N SER A 137 -11.32 -1.84 -17.73
CA SER A 137 -12.38 -2.66 -17.14
C SER A 137 -12.66 -2.31 -15.67
N PRO A 138 -13.79 -1.64 -15.34
CA PRO A 138 -14.13 -1.30 -13.96
C PRO A 138 -14.26 -2.48 -13.01
N GLY A 139 -14.67 -3.64 -13.53
CA GLY A 139 -14.80 -4.86 -12.73
C GLY A 139 -13.46 -5.37 -12.19
N LEU A 140 -12.33 -4.96 -12.78
CA LEU A 140 -10.99 -5.39 -12.37
C LEU A 140 -10.27 -4.36 -11.49
N ASP A 141 -10.89 -3.21 -11.21
CA ASP A 141 -10.28 -2.16 -10.38
C ASP A 141 -9.71 -2.69 -9.04
N PRO A 142 -10.39 -3.59 -8.28
CA PRO A 142 -9.88 -4.08 -7.00
C PRO A 142 -8.57 -4.86 -7.08
N ILE A 143 -8.21 -5.41 -8.25
CA ILE A 143 -6.95 -6.12 -8.45
C ILE A 143 -5.93 -5.29 -9.24
N VAL A 144 -6.35 -4.23 -9.92
CA VAL A 144 -5.47 -3.36 -10.73
C VAL A 144 -4.94 -2.19 -9.92
N ILE A 145 -5.80 -1.50 -9.17
CA ILE A 145 -5.44 -0.23 -8.51
C ILE A 145 -4.53 -0.47 -7.32
N SER A 146 -4.92 -1.38 -6.42
CA SER A 146 -4.18 -1.63 -5.18
C SER A 146 -2.69 -1.98 -5.38
N PRO A 147 -2.29 -2.86 -6.32
CA PRO A 147 -0.86 -3.14 -6.52
C PRO A 147 -0.09 -1.99 -7.16
N ILE A 148 -0.73 -1.17 -8.01
CA ILE A 148 -0.10 0.05 -8.55
C ILE A 148 0.14 1.05 -7.42
N PHE A 149 -0.84 1.21 -6.51
CA PHE A 149 -0.69 2.08 -5.36
C PHE A 149 0.44 1.60 -4.44
N TRP A 150 0.51 0.30 -4.17
CA TRP A 150 1.59 -0.27 -3.37
C TRP A 150 2.97 -0.03 -4.00
N ASP A 151 3.15 -0.36 -5.28
CA ASP A 151 4.43 -0.11 -5.97
C ASP A 151 4.79 1.39 -5.97
N THR A 152 3.80 2.27 -6.14
CA THR A 152 3.99 3.72 -6.07
C THR A 152 4.43 4.18 -4.68
N ALA A 153 3.78 3.70 -3.62
CA ALA A 153 4.13 4.01 -2.24
C ALA A 153 5.57 3.60 -1.89
N HIS A 154 6.00 2.42 -2.34
CA HIS A 154 7.37 1.97 -2.20
C HIS A 154 8.35 2.88 -2.95
N CYS A 155 8.07 3.13 -4.23
CA CYS A 155 8.93 3.93 -5.10
C CYS A 155 9.13 5.37 -4.61
N LEU A 156 8.16 5.95 -3.90
CA LEU A 156 8.27 7.29 -3.32
C LEU A 156 9.43 7.41 -2.33
N VAL A 157 9.60 6.41 -1.46
CA VAL A 157 10.65 6.41 -0.42
C VAL A 157 12.01 6.07 -1.02
N TRP A 158 12.05 5.08 -1.91
CA TRP A 158 13.28 4.59 -2.54
C TRP A 158 13.71 5.38 -3.79
N ARG A 159 12.91 6.39 -4.18
CA ARG A 159 13.09 7.19 -5.40
C ARG A 159 13.29 6.32 -6.64
N GLU A 160 12.49 5.26 -6.73
CA GLU A 160 12.42 4.38 -7.90
C GLU A 160 11.27 4.82 -8.81
N VAL A 161 11.20 4.27 -10.02
CA VAL A 161 10.07 4.50 -10.92
C VAL A 161 9.07 3.34 -10.78
N PRO A 162 7.78 3.60 -10.49
CA PRO A 162 6.78 2.55 -10.47
C PRO A 162 6.65 1.88 -11.83
N VAL A 163 6.39 0.57 -11.84
CA VAL A 163 6.28 -0.25 -13.05
C VAL A 163 5.15 0.26 -13.94
N LEU A 164 4.01 0.61 -13.33
CA LEU A 164 2.84 1.11 -14.05
C LEU A 164 2.41 2.48 -13.51
N ARG A 165 2.03 3.36 -14.44
CA ARG A 165 1.34 4.61 -14.11
C ARG A 165 -0.17 4.36 -14.08
N TYR A 166 -0.83 4.64 -12.96
CA TYR A 166 -2.29 4.53 -12.88
C TYR A 166 -2.96 5.45 -13.93
N ARG A 167 -3.88 4.87 -14.71
CA ARG A 167 -4.72 5.58 -15.69
C ARG A 167 -6.07 5.88 -15.07
N VAL A 168 -6.30 7.15 -14.76
CA VAL A 168 -7.59 7.61 -14.23
C VAL A 168 -8.65 7.45 -15.31
N ARG A 169 -9.53 6.45 -15.13
CA ARG A 169 -10.69 6.22 -16.00
C ARG A 169 -11.91 6.99 -15.52
N ASP A 170 -12.14 6.99 -14.21
CA ASP A 170 -13.23 7.69 -13.55
C ASP A 170 -12.65 8.52 -12.39
N PRO A 171 -12.82 9.85 -12.38
CA PRO A 171 -12.34 10.71 -11.29
C PRO A 171 -13.06 10.45 -9.95
N HIS A 172 -14.18 9.72 -9.99
CA HIS A 172 -14.94 9.31 -8.81
C HIS A 172 -14.68 7.86 -8.40
N ALA A 173 -13.75 7.16 -9.05
CA ALA A 173 -13.39 5.80 -8.67
C ALA A 173 -12.79 5.76 -7.27
N VAL A 174 -13.28 4.82 -6.45
CA VAL A 174 -12.85 4.60 -5.09
C VAL A 174 -12.35 3.18 -5.00
N ASP A 175 -11.09 3.01 -4.62
CA ASP A 175 -10.48 1.67 -4.48
C ASP A 175 -10.51 1.20 -3.03
N ARG A 176 -10.51 -0.12 -2.85
CA ARG A 176 -10.52 -0.74 -1.52
C ARG A 176 -9.28 -0.45 -0.68
N VAL A 177 -8.11 -0.24 -1.31
CA VAL A 177 -6.85 0.12 -0.63
C VAL A 177 -6.55 1.60 -0.83
N ALA A 178 -6.58 2.08 -2.07
CA ALA A 178 -6.23 3.47 -2.34
C ALA A 178 -7.32 4.46 -1.88
N GLY A 179 -8.55 4.00 -1.62
CA GLY A 179 -9.65 4.85 -1.20
C GLY A 179 -9.88 5.98 -2.20
N LEU A 180 -9.86 7.21 -1.68
CA LEU A 180 -9.98 8.44 -2.47
C LEU A 180 -8.65 8.90 -3.11
N CYS A 181 -7.53 8.19 -2.89
CA CYS A 181 -6.23 8.54 -3.46
C CYS A 181 -6.09 8.16 -4.94
N THR A 182 -7.08 7.53 -5.58
CA THR A 182 -7.00 7.08 -6.97
C THR A 182 -6.55 8.18 -7.94
N THR A 183 -7.08 9.40 -7.79
CA THR A 183 -6.70 10.57 -8.61
C THR A 183 -5.41 11.26 -8.16
N LEU A 184 -4.90 10.94 -6.96
CA LEU A 184 -3.59 11.36 -6.48
C LEU A 184 -2.46 10.50 -7.07
N LEU A 185 -2.72 9.21 -7.35
CA LEU A 185 -1.72 8.25 -7.87
C LEU A 185 -0.91 8.74 -9.07
N PRO A 186 -1.49 9.38 -10.11
CA PRO A 186 -0.71 9.87 -11.24
C PRO A 186 0.29 10.97 -10.84
N PHE A 187 -0.03 11.79 -9.84
CA PHE A 187 0.88 12.81 -9.33
C PHE A 187 2.00 12.19 -8.49
N LEU A 188 1.69 11.15 -7.70
CA LEU A 188 2.70 10.38 -6.97
C LEU A 188 3.66 9.66 -7.94
N TYR A 189 3.14 9.11 -9.04
CA TYR A 189 3.96 8.55 -10.10
C TYR A 189 4.89 9.60 -10.72
N ASP A 190 4.37 10.77 -11.06
CA ASP A 190 5.17 11.87 -11.63
C ASP A 190 6.25 12.34 -10.64
N LEU A 191 5.94 12.36 -9.34
CA LEU A 191 6.91 12.64 -8.28
C LEU A 191 8.03 11.59 -8.23
N CYS A 192 7.70 10.30 -8.28
CA CYS A 192 8.67 9.22 -8.33
C CYS A 192 9.62 9.36 -9.53
N VAL A 193 9.08 9.61 -10.73
CA VAL A 193 9.88 9.78 -11.95
C VAL A 193 10.81 10.98 -11.85
N ALA A 194 10.29 12.14 -11.41
CA ALA A 194 11.10 13.35 -11.31
C ALA A 194 12.18 13.22 -10.22
N SER A 195 11.82 12.65 -9.06
CA SER A 195 12.73 12.38 -7.95
C SER A 195 13.86 11.41 -8.33
N ASN A 196 13.52 10.31 -9.02
CA ASN A 196 14.49 9.33 -9.51
C ASN A 196 15.51 9.98 -10.45
N LYS A 197 15.05 10.73 -11.46
CA LYS A 197 15.95 11.41 -12.41
C LYS A 197 16.78 12.51 -11.75
N TRP A 198 16.19 13.22 -10.79
CA TRP A 198 16.88 14.28 -10.07
C TRP A 198 17.96 13.72 -9.12
N ARG A 199 17.78 12.52 -8.55
CA ARG A 199 18.77 11.84 -7.70
C ARG A 199 20.13 11.76 -8.41
N ASP A 200 20.13 11.30 -9.66
CA ASP A 200 21.36 10.99 -10.38
C ASP A 200 21.95 12.21 -11.11
N THR A 201 21.09 13.07 -11.66
CA THR A 201 21.52 14.18 -12.53
C THR A 201 21.64 15.52 -11.82
N LYS A 202 20.87 15.73 -10.76
CA LYS A 202 20.69 17.04 -10.07
C LYS A 202 20.32 18.21 -11.00
N GLU A 203 19.81 17.91 -12.20
CA GLU A 203 19.46 18.94 -13.18
C GLU A 203 18.27 19.79 -12.74
N ALA A 204 18.34 21.09 -13.03
CA ALA A 204 17.31 22.07 -12.65
C ALA A 204 15.92 21.74 -13.21
N GLN A 205 15.85 21.09 -14.38
CA GLN A 205 14.58 20.70 -14.99
C GLN A 205 13.79 19.69 -14.14
N TYR A 206 14.47 18.76 -13.47
CA TYR A 206 13.80 17.77 -12.62
C TYR A 206 13.42 18.37 -11.26
N ALA A 207 14.22 19.29 -10.72
CA ALA A 207 13.82 20.10 -9.58
C ALA A 207 12.54 20.91 -9.89
N ALA A 208 12.47 21.55 -11.07
CA ALA A 208 11.27 22.26 -11.52
C ALA A 208 10.08 21.30 -11.68
N ALA A 209 10.28 20.11 -12.25
CA ALA A 209 9.23 19.09 -12.37
C ALA A 209 8.68 18.65 -11.00
N ILE A 210 9.54 18.44 -10.00
CA ILE A 210 9.11 18.13 -8.62
C ILE A 210 8.26 19.28 -8.06
N LYS A 211 8.67 20.54 -8.27
CA LYS A 211 7.90 21.72 -7.83
C LYS A 211 6.55 21.87 -8.54
N GLU A 212 6.45 21.50 -9.81
CA GLU A 212 5.16 21.47 -10.51
C GLU A 212 4.25 20.37 -9.98
N VAL A 213 4.80 19.20 -9.63
CA VAL A 213 4.04 18.13 -8.98
C VAL A 213 3.59 18.57 -7.58
N GLU A 214 4.44 19.24 -6.80
CA GLU A 214 4.10 19.82 -5.50
C GLU A 214 2.87 20.73 -5.58
N LYS A 215 2.85 21.66 -6.55
CA LYS A 215 1.70 22.54 -6.79
C LYS A 215 0.42 21.76 -7.10
N LYS A 216 0.50 20.72 -7.92
CA LYS A 216 -0.65 19.85 -8.23
C LYS A 216 -1.17 19.13 -6.99
N ILE A 217 -0.28 18.61 -6.15
CA ILE A 217 -0.64 17.96 -4.87
C ILE A 217 -1.25 18.97 -3.90
N LEU A 218 -0.73 20.20 -3.84
CA LEU A 218 -1.29 21.29 -3.03
C LEU A 218 -2.68 21.72 -3.52
N CYS A 219 -2.97 21.68 -4.82
CA CYS A 219 -4.31 21.98 -5.34
C CYS A 219 -5.24 20.76 -5.34
N TRP A 220 -4.73 19.56 -5.11
CA TRP A 220 -5.52 18.34 -5.17
C TRP A 220 -6.45 18.20 -3.96
N SER A 221 -7.68 17.78 -4.24
CA SER A 221 -8.65 17.31 -3.26
C SER A 221 -9.46 16.14 -3.84
N PRO A 222 -9.92 15.19 -3.00
CA PRO A 222 -10.85 14.16 -3.43
C PRO A 222 -12.12 14.74 -4.05
N VAL A 223 -12.57 14.13 -5.15
CA VAL A 223 -13.82 14.52 -5.82
C VAL A 223 -14.96 13.62 -5.34
N PHE A 224 -15.84 14.18 -4.51
CA PHE A 224 -17.03 13.47 -4.03
C PHE A 224 -18.16 13.51 -5.07
N ASN A 225 -18.79 12.37 -5.34
CA ASN A 225 -20.03 12.33 -6.12
C ASN A 225 -21.25 12.18 -5.18
N THR A 226 -22.44 12.54 -5.65
CA THR A 226 -23.68 12.44 -4.86
C THR A 226 -24.11 11.00 -4.57
N LYS A 227 -23.60 10.01 -5.32
CA LYS A 227 -23.84 8.57 -5.12
C LYS A 227 -22.93 7.95 -4.04
N PHE A 228 -21.84 8.62 -3.68
CA PHE A 228 -20.82 8.18 -2.73
C PHE A 228 -21.42 8.03 -1.34
N ASN A 229 -22.21 9.02 -0.93
CA ASN A 229 -22.95 9.01 0.34
C ASN A 229 -24.03 7.91 0.43
N LYS A 230 -24.40 7.29 -0.70
CA LYS A 230 -25.36 6.18 -0.73
C LYS A 230 -24.68 4.80 -0.72
N SER A 231 -23.40 4.73 -1.07
CA SER A 231 -22.68 3.47 -1.28
C SER A 231 -21.78 3.11 -0.10
N PHE A 232 -21.42 4.09 0.74
CA PHE A 232 -20.54 3.91 1.89
C PHE A 232 -21.17 4.49 3.16
N SER A 233 -20.88 3.85 4.29
CA SER A 233 -21.25 4.33 5.61
C SER A 233 -20.50 5.63 5.97
N ARG A 234 -21.01 6.35 6.97
CA ARG A 234 -20.35 7.56 7.48
C ARG A 234 -18.92 7.28 7.99
N GLN A 235 -18.70 6.13 8.60
CA GLN A 235 -17.39 5.72 9.11
C GLN A 235 -16.41 5.46 7.97
N GLU A 236 -16.85 4.79 6.90
CA GLU A 236 -16.03 4.55 5.71
C GLU A 236 -15.65 5.86 5.00
N ILE A 237 -16.60 6.78 4.87
CA ILE A 237 -16.35 8.11 4.30
C ILE A 237 -15.31 8.85 5.13
N LEU A 238 -15.42 8.80 6.46
CA LEU A 238 -14.46 9.40 7.36
C LEU A 238 -13.07 8.76 7.23
N ALA A 239 -12.99 7.43 7.19
CA ALA A 239 -11.75 6.68 7.02
C ALA A 239 -11.06 7.04 5.70
N MET A 240 -11.79 6.98 4.59
CA MET A 240 -11.27 7.34 3.27
C MET A 240 -10.79 8.79 3.18
N THR A 241 -11.48 9.72 3.84
CA THR A 241 -11.12 11.14 3.85
C THR A 241 -9.85 11.37 4.66
N ALA A 242 -9.75 10.77 5.86
CA ALA A 242 -8.55 10.84 6.69
C ALA A 242 -7.35 10.20 5.97
N HIS A 243 -7.52 8.99 5.44
CA HIS A 243 -6.53 8.27 4.64
C HIS A 243 -6.01 9.11 3.47
N ALA A 244 -6.90 9.71 2.67
CA ALA A 244 -6.52 10.54 1.54
C ALA A 244 -5.74 11.79 1.93
N ALA A 245 -6.15 12.44 3.01
CA ALA A 245 -5.47 13.62 3.50
C ALA A 245 -4.07 13.26 4.06
N MET A 246 -3.94 12.14 4.78
CA MET A 246 -2.64 11.65 5.26
C MET A 246 -1.67 11.37 4.12
N HIS A 247 -2.12 10.73 3.03
CA HIS A 247 -1.28 10.46 1.86
C HIS A 247 -0.85 11.72 1.12
N ARG A 248 -1.75 12.69 1.00
CA ARG A 248 -1.42 13.99 0.41
C ARG A 248 -0.34 14.68 1.23
N THR A 249 -0.50 14.74 2.57
CA THR A 249 0.50 15.33 3.47
C THR A 249 1.83 14.59 3.43
N ALA A 250 1.79 13.25 3.40
CA ALA A 250 2.97 12.39 3.25
C ALA A 250 3.76 12.70 1.97
N ALA A 251 3.07 12.88 0.84
CA ALA A 251 3.70 13.25 -0.43
C ALA A 251 4.36 14.64 -0.36
N LEU A 252 3.73 15.61 0.30
CA LEU A 252 4.31 16.95 0.53
C LEU A 252 5.54 16.89 1.45
N LEU A 253 5.51 16.04 2.47
CA LEU A 253 6.67 15.79 3.34
C LEU A 253 7.84 15.19 2.55
N ILE A 254 7.59 14.23 1.65
CA ILE A 254 8.63 13.70 0.75
C ILE A 254 9.19 14.82 -0.12
N VAL A 255 8.35 15.62 -0.78
CA VAL A 255 8.79 16.76 -1.58
C VAL A 255 9.68 17.71 -0.77
N HIS A 256 9.28 18.02 0.47
CA HIS A 256 10.08 18.85 1.37
C HIS A 256 11.46 18.24 1.64
N ARG A 257 11.53 16.95 1.98
CA ARG A 257 12.78 16.25 2.29
C ARG A 257 13.65 15.92 1.09
N LEU A 258 13.12 16.05 -0.13
CA LEU A 258 13.94 16.04 -1.34
C LEU A 258 14.83 17.29 -1.41
N PHE A 259 14.33 18.45 -1.00
CA PHE A 259 15.09 19.71 -1.09
C PHE A 259 15.81 20.10 0.19
N ASN A 260 15.38 19.59 1.34
CA ASN A 260 15.86 20.00 2.65
C ASN A 260 16.49 18.81 3.40
N PRO A 261 17.83 18.75 3.48
CA PRO A 261 18.53 17.82 4.36
C PRO A 261 18.06 17.89 5.82
N ILE A 262 18.35 16.85 6.59
CA ILE A 262 18.10 16.84 8.03
C ILE A 262 18.87 17.99 8.68
N GLY A 263 18.21 18.73 9.59
CA GLY A 263 18.76 19.94 10.21
C GLY A 263 18.41 21.23 9.46
N THR A 264 17.70 21.14 8.32
CA THR A 264 17.26 22.30 7.55
C THR A 264 15.74 22.28 7.36
N ALA A 265 15.10 23.41 7.69
CA ALA A 265 13.64 23.57 7.65
C ALA A 265 12.90 22.39 8.31
N ASP A 266 13.43 21.92 9.44
CA ASP A 266 12.87 20.78 10.18
C ASP A 266 11.53 21.12 10.82
N ASP A 267 11.28 22.39 11.13
CA ASP A 267 10.00 22.92 11.58
C ASP A 267 8.87 22.63 10.58
N VAL A 268 9.14 22.79 9.28
CA VAL A 268 8.16 22.48 8.21
C VAL A 268 7.94 20.98 8.09
N ALA A 269 8.99 20.17 8.23
CA ALA A 269 8.87 18.72 8.18
C ALA A 269 8.07 18.17 9.39
N GLU A 270 8.35 18.70 10.57
CA GLU A 270 7.63 18.39 11.81
C GLU A 270 6.15 18.81 11.70
N ALA A 271 5.86 19.96 11.08
CA ALA A 271 4.48 20.40 10.85
C ALA A 271 3.70 19.42 9.96
N TYR A 272 4.30 18.92 8.87
CA TYR A 272 3.68 17.87 8.04
C TYR A 272 3.48 16.56 8.80
N ALA A 273 4.48 16.11 9.55
CA ALA A 273 4.37 14.91 10.36
C ALA A 273 3.28 15.03 11.42
N THR A 274 3.19 16.18 12.08
CA THR A 274 2.17 16.48 13.08
C THR A 274 0.77 16.50 12.46
N ASP A 275 0.60 17.04 11.26
CA ASP A 275 -0.67 17.00 10.53
C ASP A 275 -1.10 15.57 10.19
N ILE A 276 -0.16 14.68 9.81
CA ILE A 276 -0.46 13.25 9.60
C ILE A 276 -1.01 12.61 10.88
N ILE A 277 -0.33 12.83 12.01
CA ILE A 277 -0.75 12.28 13.31
C ILE A 277 -2.09 12.87 13.75
N ALA A 278 -2.29 14.17 13.60
CA ALA A 278 -3.54 14.85 13.94
C ALA A 278 -4.73 14.32 13.13
N ARG A 279 -4.54 13.99 11.85
CA ARG A 279 -5.58 13.36 11.02
C ARG A 279 -5.97 11.98 11.51
N LEU A 280 -4.99 11.16 11.88
CA LEU A 280 -5.25 9.84 12.47
C LEU A 280 -6.01 9.99 13.80
N GLN A 281 -5.56 10.88 14.70
CA GLN A 281 -6.22 11.12 15.99
C GLN A 281 -7.64 11.67 15.83
N GLY A 282 -7.86 12.58 14.87
CA GLY A 282 -9.17 13.10 14.53
C GLY A 282 -10.12 12.01 14.04
N TYR A 283 -9.64 11.11 13.18
CA TYR A 283 -10.39 9.92 12.76
C TYR A 283 -10.76 9.04 13.96
N LEU A 284 -9.80 8.66 14.81
CA LEU A 284 -10.03 7.78 15.97
C LEU A 284 -11.00 8.39 16.97
N THR A 285 -10.94 9.71 17.17
CA THR A 285 -11.87 10.42 18.07
C THR A 285 -13.31 10.36 17.57
N MET A 286 -13.51 10.42 16.25
CA MET A 286 -14.84 10.42 15.63
C MET A 286 -15.38 9.02 15.36
N ALA A 287 -14.52 8.06 15.02
CA ALA A 287 -14.90 6.69 14.69
C ALA A 287 -15.03 5.80 15.95
N GLY A 288 -14.22 6.07 16.97
CA GLY A 288 -14.11 5.28 18.19
C GLY A 288 -12.64 4.94 18.49
N GLN A 289 -12.25 4.96 19.77
CA GLN A 289 -10.86 4.73 20.17
C GLN A 289 -10.37 3.29 19.92
N ASP A 290 -11.28 2.34 19.67
CA ASP A 290 -10.93 0.96 19.33
C ASP A 290 -10.83 0.72 17.83
N GLU A 291 -11.23 1.70 17.02
CA GLU A 291 -11.13 1.63 15.56
C GLU A 291 -9.68 1.71 15.08
N LYS A 292 -9.47 1.27 13.84
CA LYS A 292 -8.16 1.28 13.18
C LYS A 292 -8.28 1.87 11.79
N LEU A 293 -7.25 2.58 11.36
CA LEU A 293 -7.20 3.15 10.02
C LEU A 293 -6.17 2.41 9.19
N GLN A 294 -6.66 1.51 8.33
CA GLN A 294 -5.81 0.70 7.47
C GLN A 294 -5.14 1.50 6.35
N HIS A 295 -4.13 0.89 5.73
CA HIS A 295 -3.43 1.42 4.55
C HIS A 295 -2.83 2.80 4.82
N THR A 296 -2.35 3.06 6.03
CA THR A 296 -1.70 4.33 6.42
C THR A 296 -0.25 4.11 6.86
N ALA A 297 0.36 2.99 6.47
CA ALA A 297 1.71 2.67 6.90
C ALA A 297 2.75 3.64 6.33
N LEU A 298 2.61 4.06 5.07
CA LEU A 298 3.52 5.04 4.46
C LEU A 298 3.45 6.41 5.16
N PRO A 299 2.27 7.05 5.32
CA PRO A 299 2.19 8.32 6.04
C PRO A 299 2.74 8.24 7.46
N MET A 300 2.41 7.17 8.18
CA MET A 300 2.85 7.00 9.57
C MET A 300 4.34 6.74 9.69
N PHE A 301 4.91 5.97 8.74
CA PHE A 301 6.34 5.79 8.63
C PHE A 301 7.06 7.13 8.45
N LEU A 302 6.62 7.94 7.49
CA LEU A 302 7.21 9.26 7.25
C LEU A 302 7.06 10.21 8.44
N ALA A 303 5.91 10.19 9.12
CA ALA A 303 5.72 10.97 10.34
C ALA A 303 6.69 10.54 11.45
N GLY A 304 6.90 9.23 11.63
CA GLY A 304 7.85 8.68 12.59
C GLY A 304 9.32 9.08 12.31
N LEU A 305 9.67 9.34 11.05
CA LEU A 305 11.00 9.85 10.70
C LEU A 305 11.24 11.29 11.17
N GLU A 306 10.19 12.06 11.46
CA GLU A 306 10.27 13.46 11.88
C GLU A 306 9.88 13.72 13.33
N ILE A 307 9.05 12.85 13.91
CA ILE A 307 8.63 12.95 15.31
C ILE A 307 9.37 11.89 16.14
N PRO A 308 10.18 12.29 17.13
CA PRO A 308 10.90 11.34 17.97
C PRO A 308 9.92 10.59 18.87
N ASN A 309 10.24 9.33 19.17
CA ASN A 309 9.47 8.49 20.10
C ASN A 309 7.98 8.40 19.76
N LEU A 310 7.64 8.25 18.47
CA LEU A 310 6.27 7.96 18.08
C LEU A 310 5.79 6.72 18.82
N ALA A 311 4.74 6.88 19.63
CA ALA A 311 4.27 5.88 20.58
C ALA A 311 4.00 4.52 19.90
N GLU A 312 4.39 3.41 20.55
CA GLU A 312 4.17 2.05 20.02
C GLU A 312 2.68 1.80 19.75
N GLU A 313 1.82 2.39 20.57
CA GLU A 313 0.36 2.36 20.39
C GLU A 313 -0.08 2.92 19.04
N ALA A 314 0.60 3.95 18.52
CA ALA A 314 0.27 4.55 17.22
C ALA A 314 0.50 3.55 16.07
N TRP A 315 1.55 2.74 16.15
CA TRP A 315 1.83 1.67 15.19
C TRP A 315 0.82 0.53 15.28
N MET A 316 0.34 0.21 16.49
CA MET A 316 -0.69 -0.81 16.71
C MET A 316 -2.07 -0.43 16.13
N ARG A 317 -2.30 0.86 15.83
CA ARG A 317 -3.51 1.35 15.16
C ARG A 317 -3.54 1.11 13.65
N LEU A 318 -2.43 0.64 13.06
CA LEU A 318 -2.31 0.49 11.59
C LEU A 318 -2.76 -0.88 11.08
N SER A 319 -2.95 -1.87 11.95
CA SER A 319 -3.26 -3.25 11.55
C SER A 319 -4.37 -3.86 12.39
N LEU A 320 -5.35 -4.51 11.76
CA LEU A 320 -6.40 -5.28 12.45
C LEU A 320 -5.92 -6.65 12.96
N LEU A 321 -4.68 -7.05 12.66
CA LEU A 321 -4.15 -8.35 13.05
C LEU A 321 -3.70 -8.36 14.52
N LYS A 322 -3.81 -9.53 15.16
CA LYS A 322 -3.31 -9.74 16.53
C LYS A 322 -1.79 -9.92 16.56
N ALA A 323 -1.24 -10.61 15.56
CA ALA A 323 0.20 -10.71 15.40
C ALA A 323 0.74 -9.43 14.74
N PRO A 324 1.74 -8.75 15.34
CA PRO A 324 2.39 -7.61 14.69
C PRO A 324 3.11 -8.11 13.42
N SER A 325 2.81 -7.49 12.28
CA SER A 325 3.45 -7.88 11.02
C SER A 325 4.95 -7.62 11.10
N ILE A 326 5.76 -8.51 10.51
CA ILE A 326 7.22 -8.30 10.41
C ILE A 326 7.51 -6.98 9.68
N CYS A 327 6.67 -6.61 8.72
CA CYS A 327 6.76 -5.34 8.00
C CYS A 327 6.69 -4.12 8.93
N LEU A 328 5.71 -4.04 9.84
CA LEU A 328 5.60 -2.91 10.76
C LEU A 328 6.80 -2.83 11.72
N ARG A 329 7.30 -3.98 12.18
CA ARG A 329 8.53 -4.02 13.00
C ARG A 329 9.76 -3.53 12.24
N LYS A 330 9.90 -3.92 10.96
CA LYS A 330 10.98 -3.43 10.10
C LYS A 330 10.88 -1.91 9.87
N LEU A 331 9.68 -1.37 9.66
CA LEU A 331 9.45 0.07 9.52
C LEU A 331 9.80 0.83 10.80
N SER A 332 9.37 0.35 11.96
CA SER A 332 9.73 0.93 13.26
C SER A 332 11.24 0.88 13.51
N ALA A 333 11.91 -0.24 13.20
CA ALA A 333 13.36 -0.35 13.31
C ALA A 333 14.12 0.62 12.37
N ALA A 334 13.56 0.89 11.18
CA ALA A 334 14.11 1.90 10.27
C ALA A 334 13.98 3.32 10.82
N VAL A 335 12.86 3.63 11.49
CA VAL A 335 12.67 4.90 12.21
C VAL A 335 13.72 5.04 13.33
N ASP A 336 13.91 4.00 14.15
CA ASP A 336 14.90 3.99 15.23
C ASP A 336 16.33 4.19 14.68
N PHE A 337 16.64 3.56 13.55
CA PHE A 337 17.91 3.73 12.86
C PHE A 337 18.13 5.20 12.46
N VAL A 338 17.14 5.85 11.84
CA VAL A 338 17.26 7.26 11.43
C VAL A 338 17.50 8.16 12.64
N TRP A 339 16.73 8.01 13.72
CA TRP A 339 16.93 8.80 14.94
C TRP A 339 18.30 8.59 15.56
N LYS A 340 18.79 7.34 15.58
CA LYS A 340 20.16 7.05 16.04
C LYS A 340 21.22 7.80 15.24
N GLN A 341 21.03 7.95 13.93
CA GLN A 341 21.96 8.70 13.07
C GLN A 341 21.82 10.21 13.25
N ARG A 342 20.59 10.72 13.42
CA ARG A 342 20.33 12.13 13.79
C ARG A 342 21.06 12.49 15.09
N TYR A 343 20.96 11.66 16.13
CA TYR A 343 21.66 11.88 17.40
C TYR A 343 23.19 11.83 17.30
N LYS A 344 23.73 11.17 16.27
CA LYS A 344 25.16 11.19 15.95
C LYS A 344 25.59 12.41 15.13
N GLY A 345 24.67 13.31 14.82
CA GLY A 345 24.93 14.54 14.06
C GLY A 345 24.82 14.39 12.54
N PHE A 346 24.13 13.36 12.03
CA PHE A 346 23.87 13.26 10.58
C PHE A 346 22.99 14.42 10.10
N SER A 347 23.45 15.12 9.06
CA SER A 347 22.78 16.29 8.46
C SER A 347 22.59 16.18 6.93
N GLY A 348 22.65 14.96 6.40
CA GLY A 348 22.43 14.68 4.98
C GLY A 348 20.95 14.54 4.61
N PHE A 349 20.67 14.14 3.36
CA PHE A 349 19.30 13.90 2.91
C PHE A 349 18.71 12.64 3.55
N LEU A 350 17.46 12.75 4.01
CA LEU A 350 16.76 11.66 4.69
C LEU A 350 16.65 10.41 3.81
N LEU A 351 16.29 10.56 2.54
CA LEU A 351 16.10 9.42 1.64
C LEU A 351 17.43 8.73 1.28
N ASP A 352 18.54 9.46 1.22
CA ASP A 352 19.88 8.87 1.04
C ASP A 352 20.27 8.05 2.28
N LEU A 353 19.90 8.52 3.48
CA LEU A 353 20.19 7.79 4.72
C LEU A 353 19.46 6.45 4.77
N LEU A 354 18.19 6.41 4.34
CA LEU A 354 17.41 5.18 4.30
C LEU A 354 18.05 4.10 3.41
N GLU A 355 18.71 4.49 2.31
CA GLU A 355 19.43 3.58 1.41
C GLU A 355 20.65 2.90 2.07
N THR A 356 21.21 3.51 3.13
CA THR A 356 22.33 2.92 3.89
C THR A 356 21.88 2.07 5.07
N GLY A 357 20.57 2.01 5.31
CA GLY A 357 19.97 1.46 6.52
C GLY A 357 19.62 -0.02 6.44
N LEU A 358 18.59 -0.37 7.21
CA LEU A 358 18.04 -1.72 7.26
C LEU A 358 17.21 -2.01 6.01
N ASP A 359 17.07 -3.30 5.67
CA ASP A 359 16.12 -3.74 4.67
C ASP A 359 14.69 -3.69 5.22
N PHE A 360 13.83 -2.87 4.61
CA PHE A 360 12.41 -2.74 4.94
C PHE A 360 11.57 -2.53 3.69
N VAL A 361 10.29 -2.89 3.81
CA VAL A 361 9.30 -2.69 2.77
C VAL A 361 8.32 -1.62 3.22
N VAL A 362 8.08 -0.65 2.35
CA VAL A 362 7.01 0.33 2.52
C VAL A 362 5.76 -0.19 1.84
N ILE A 363 4.68 -0.28 2.61
CA ILE A 363 3.33 -0.55 2.14
C ILE A 363 2.51 0.75 2.28
N PRO A 364 1.42 0.93 1.52
CA PRO A 364 0.53 2.08 1.67
C PRO A 364 0.11 2.37 3.11
#